data_AF-A0A478KQN3-F1
#
_entry.id   AF-A0A478KQN3-F1
#
_cell.length_a   1.000
_cell.length_b   1.000
_cell.length_c   1.000
_cell.angle_alpha   90.00
_cell.angle_beta   90.00
_cell.angle_gamma   90.00
#
_symmetry.space_group_name_H-M   'P 1'
#
loop_
_entity.id
_entity.type
_entity.pdbx_description
1 polymer ?
#
loop_
_entity_poly.entity_id
_entity_poly.type
_entity_poly.pdbx_seq_one_letter_code
_entity_poly.pdbx_strand_id
1 'polypeptide(L)'
;MAPYQVAHNVEPGAEVVIYCEADEQWSYVRCKDNQRWLFYACDHIRKRVIAHVFGQRNVLTLKRLLSLLSQFSIAFYMTDAWSVYRNLLFSTCHVISKKYTQRIERHNLNLRTHLKRLTRKTICFLKSEDMHDKIIG
;
A
#
# COMPACT_ATOMS: atom_id res chain seq x y z
N MET A 1 15.87 8.86 -10.67
CA MET A 1 14.97 9.64 -9.80
C MET A 1 13.89 8.68 -9.33
N ALA A 2 13.91 8.32 -8.04
CA ALA A 2 12.91 7.41 -7.46
C ALA A 2 11.49 8.02 -7.59
N PRO A 3 10.44 7.22 -7.77
CA PRO A 3 9.05 7.69 -7.74
C PRO A 3 8.80 8.47 -6.45
N TYR A 4 8.01 9.55 -6.56
CA TYR A 4 7.67 10.38 -5.41
C TYR A 4 6.83 9.55 -4.44
N GLN A 5 7.32 9.31 -3.23
CA GLN A 5 6.53 8.67 -2.17
C GLN A 5 5.55 9.71 -1.66
N VAL A 6 4.37 9.78 -2.27
CA VAL A 6 3.40 10.85 -2.01
C VAL A 6 2.80 10.68 -0.61
N ALA A 7 3.03 11.68 0.25
CA ALA A 7 2.14 12.07 1.33
C ALA A 7 1.46 13.37 0.88
N HIS A 8 0.16 13.36 0.61
CA HIS A 8 -0.56 14.57 0.24
C HIS A 8 -0.78 15.45 1.47
N ASN A 9 -0.47 16.74 1.34
CA ASN A 9 -0.63 17.75 2.38
C ASN A 9 -2.07 17.75 2.95
N VAL A 10 -2.18 17.55 4.26
CA VAL A 10 -3.38 17.83 5.03
C VAL A 10 -3.29 19.30 5.46
N GLU A 11 -4.36 20.08 5.25
CA GLU A 11 -4.44 21.48 5.68
C GLU A 11 -4.10 21.63 7.18
N PRO A 12 -3.22 22.58 7.56
CA PRO A 12 -2.83 22.76 8.95
C PRO A 12 -3.98 23.38 9.74
N GLY A 13 -4.63 22.60 10.62
CA GLY A 13 -5.64 23.12 11.56
C GLY A 13 -6.82 22.19 11.85
N ALA A 14 -7.04 21.14 11.07
CA ALA A 14 -8.00 20.09 11.40
C ALA A 14 -7.24 18.85 11.87
N GLU A 15 -7.44 18.43 13.12
CA GLU A 15 -6.98 17.13 13.60
C GLU A 15 -7.81 16.04 12.90
N VAL A 16 -7.41 15.71 11.68
CA VAL A 16 -8.10 14.72 10.87
C VAL A 16 -7.69 13.35 11.38
N VAL A 17 -8.59 12.74 12.15
CA VAL A 17 -8.47 11.33 12.53
C VAL A 17 -8.77 10.46 11.31
N ILE A 18 -7.79 9.66 10.89
CA ILE A 18 -7.90 8.78 9.72
C ILE A 18 -8.19 7.35 10.18
N TYR A 19 -9.17 6.70 9.53
CA TYR A 19 -9.32 5.24 9.53
C TYR A 19 -8.56 4.70 8.32
N CYS A 20 -7.52 3.93 8.55
CA CYS A 20 -6.55 3.53 7.54
C CYS A 20 -6.76 2.07 7.14
N GLU A 21 -7.11 1.82 5.87
CA GLU A 21 -7.00 0.48 5.28
C GLU A 21 -5.57 0.28 4.75
N ALA A 22 -4.88 -0.78 5.16
CA ALA A 22 -3.54 -1.10 4.63
C ALA A 22 -3.49 -2.56 4.17
N ASP A 23 -2.83 -2.77 3.03
CA ASP A 23 -2.73 -4.06 2.36
C ASP A 23 -1.52 -4.05 1.41
N GLU A 24 -1.17 -5.23 0.90
CA GLU A 24 -0.13 -5.39 -0.11
C GLU A 24 -0.64 -6.05 -1.37
N GLN A 25 -0.01 -5.69 -2.49
CA GLN A 25 -0.07 -6.51 -3.68
C GLN A 25 1.29 -6.64 -4.34
N TRP A 26 1.44 -7.67 -5.14
CA TRP A 26 2.67 -7.95 -5.85
C TRP A 26 2.43 -8.01 -7.36
N SER A 27 3.52 -7.80 -8.07
CA SER A 27 3.64 -8.07 -9.51
C SER A 27 5.09 -8.42 -9.83
N TYR A 28 5.40 -8.66 -11.10
CA TYR A 28 6.73 -9.05 -11.54
C TYR A 28 7.39 -7.93 -12.36
N VAL A 29 8.68 -7.72 -12.13
CA VAL A 29 9.53 -6.88 -12.99
C VAL A 29 10.50 -7.79 -13.70
N ARG A 30 10.54 -7.75 -15.04
CA ARG A 30 11.39 -8.59 -15.91
C ARG A 30 11.14 -10.10 -15.85
N CYS A 31 11.29 -10.74 -14.69
CA CYS A 31 11.15 -12.19 -14.49
C CYS A 31 10.36 -12.53 -13.21
N LYS A 32 10.01 -13.81 -13.04
CA LYS A 32 9.25 -14.29 -11.88
C LYS A 32 10.01 -14.16 -10.55
N ASP A 33 11.33 -14.28 -10.62
CA ASP A 33 12.20 -14.26 -9.45
C ASP A 33 12.33 -12.85 -8.88
N ASN A 34 12.01 -11.83 -9.68
CA ASN A 34 11.94 -10.45 -9.22
C ASN A 34 10.50 -10.01 -8.96
N GLN A 35 9.99 -10.44 -7.80
CA GLN A 35 8.71 -9.97 -7.26
C GLN A 35 8.87 -8.56 -6.68
N ARG A 36 8.03 -7.63 -7.16
CA ARG A 36 7.95 -6.27 -6.66
C ARG A 36 6.63 -6.11 -5.89
N TRP A 37 6.73 -5.84 -4.60
CA TRP A 37 5.57 -5.64 -3.73
C TRP A 37 5.29 -4.16 -3.56
N LEU A 38 4.04 -3.77 -3.78
CA LEU A 38 3.46 -2.50 -3.38
C LEU A 38 2.80 -2.69 -2.01
N PHE A 39 3.25 -1.92 -1.04
CA PHE A 39 2.61 -1.74 0.25
C PHE A 39 1.97 -0.36 0.25
N TYR A 40 0.70 -0.25 0.60
CA TYR A 40 0.05 1.05 0.61
C TYR A 40 -1.08 1.11 1.61
N ALA A 41 -1.42 2.34 1.94
CA ALA A 41 -2.44 2.69 2.91
C ALA A 41 -3.41 3.70 2.31
N CYS A 42 -4.68 3.54 2.62
CA CYS A 42 -5.78 4.36 2.13
C CYS A 42 -6.60 4.93 3.29
N ASP A 43 -7.00 6.19 3.17
CA ASP A 43 -8.04 6.78 4.01
C ASP A 43 -9.39 6.15 3.63
N HIS A 44 -10.00 5.42 4.57
CA HIS A 44 -11.28 4.76 4.41
C HIS A 44 -12.38 5.75 4.00
N ILE A 45 -12.45 6.93 4.64
CA ILE A 45 -13.51 7.92 4.44
C ILE A 45 -13.29 8.66 3.13
N ARG A 46 -12.09 9.20 2.92
CA ARG A 46 -11.77 10.04 1.75
C ARG A 46 -11.49 9.23 0.49
N LYS A 47 -11.31 7.91 0.60
CA LYS A 47 -11.04 6.99 -0.51
C LYS A 47 -9.77 7.36 -1.29
N ARG A 48 -8.76 7.87 -0.58
CA ARG A 48 -7.48 8.30 -1.17
C ARG A 48 -6.34 7.48 -0.59
N VAL A 49 -5.36 7.15 -1.44
CA VAL A 49 -4.08 6.61 -0.98
C VAL A 49 -3.36 7.72 -0.22
N ILE A 50 -2.93 7.42 1.00
CA ILE A 50 -2.24 8.37 1.89
C ILE A 50 -0.73 8.18 1.90
N ALA A 51 -0.27 6.93 1.73
CA ALA A 51 1.13 6.59 1.59
C ALA A 51 1.28 5.27 0.85
N HIS A 52 2.39 5.10 0.15
CA HIS A 52 2.77 3.83 -0.46
C HIS A 52 4.29 3.67 -0.47
N VAL A 53 4.75 2.42 -0.44
CA VAL A 53 6.16 2.06 -0.59
C VAL A 53 6.28 0.80 -1.43
N PHE A 54 7.36 0.72 -2.20
CA PHE A 54 7.70 -0.48 -2.94
C PHE A 54 8.89 -1.21 -2.29
N GLY A 55 8.84 -2.54 -2.28
CA GLY A 55 9.87 -3.35 -1.65
C GLY A 55 9.65 -4.85 -1.80
N GLN A 56 10.32 -5.61 -0.94
CA GLN A 56 10.04 -7.02 -0.72
C GLN A 56 8.93 -7.19 0.33
N ARG A 57 8.25 -8.34 0.36
CA ARG A 57 7.29 -8.67 1.42
C ARG A 57 8.01 -9.03 2.72
N ASN A 58 8.46 -8.01 3.45
CA ASN A 58 9.17 -8.19 4.71
C ASN A 58 8.84 -7.06 5.70
N VAL A 59 9.30 -7.26 6.94
CA VAL A 59 9.08 -6.33 8.05
C VAL A 59 9.68 -4.95 7.77
N LEU A 60 10.82 -4.89 7.08
CA LEU A 60 11.50 -3.63 6.78
C LEU A 60 10.68 -2.74 5.84
N THR A 61 10.10 -3.32 4.79
CA THR A 61 9.21 -2.58 3.87
C THR A 61 7.98 -2.04 4.60
N LEU A 62 7.36 -2.86 5.46
CA LEU A 62 6.23 -2.40 6.27
C LEU A 62 6.62 -1.28 7.24
N LYS A 63 7.77 -1.38 7.92
CA LYS A 63 8.28 -0.29 8.77
C LYS A 63 8.46 1.02 8.00
N ARG A 64 8.90 0.97 6.74
CA ARG A 64 8.99 2.16 5.88
C ARG A 64 7.61 2.77 5.61
N LEU A 65 6.59 1.95 5.33
CA LEU A 65 5.21 2.43 5.20
C LEU A 65 4.73 3.09 6.49
N LEU A 66 4.90 2.42 7.64
CA LEU A 66 4.48 2.96 8.94
C LEU A 66 5.21 4.27 9.29
N SER A 67 6.48 4.40 8.91
CA SER A 67 7.22 5.65 9.08
C SER A 67 6.62 6.81 8.28
N LEU A 68 6.14 6.58 7.05
CA LEU A 68 5.41 7.61 6.30
C LEU A 68 4.07 7.93 6.96
N LEU A 69 3.39 6.90 7.47
CA LEU A 69 2.09 7.05 8.13
C LEU A 69 2.16 7.75 9.48
N SER A 70 3.33 7.77 10.14
CA SER A 70 3.53 8.47 11.42
C SER A 70 3.31 9.99 11.36
N GLN A 71 3.30 10.56 10.15
CA GLN A 71 3.01 11.99 9.92
C GLN A 71 1.50 12.31 9.99
N PHE A 72 0.65 11.28 10.05
CA PHE A 72 -0.80 11.41 10.06
C PHE A 72 -1.40 10.95 11.40
N SER A 73 -2.48 11.61 11.84
CA SER A 73 -3.24 11.18 13.01
C SER A 73 -4.18 10.01 12.65
N ILE A 74 -3.65 8.78 12.70
CA ILE A 74 -4.43 7.56 12.39
C ILE A 74 -4.98 6.95 13.69
N ALA A 75 -6.30 6.83 13.81
CA ALA A 75 -6.92 6.18 14.98
C ALA A 75 -6.92 4.66 14.88
N PHE A 76 -7.21 4.14 13.69
CA PHE A 76 -7.33 2.71 13.47
C PHE A 76 -6.67 2.28 12.17
N TYR A 77 -5.90 1.20 12.25
CA TYR A 77 -5.40 0.44 11.12
C TYR A 77 -6.30 -0.77 10.90
N MET A 78 -6.83 -0.91 9.70
CA MET A 78 -7.65 -2.01 9.22
C MET A 78 -6.81 -2.80 8.23
N THR A 79 -6.43 -4.02 8.61
CA THR A 79 -5.58 -4.88 7.77
C THR A 79 -6.11 -6.30 7.72
N ASP A 80 -5.51 -7.10 6.85
CA ASP A 80 -5.69 -8.54 6.87
C ASP A 80 -5.00 -9.18 8.09
N ALA A 81 -5.07 -10.52 8.17
CA ALA A 81 -4.53 -11.27 9.30
C ALA A 81 -3.03 -11.59 9.16
N TRP A 82 -2.28 -10.90 8.30
CA TRP A 82 -0.85 -11.15 8.17
C TRP A 82 -0.11 -10.82 9.48
N SER A 83 0.65 -11.79 10.00
CA SER A 83 1.21 -11.74 11.36
C SER A 83 2.15 -10.55 11.60
N VAL A 84 2.77 -10.01 10.56
CA VAL A 84 3.68 -8.88 10.69
C VAL A 84 2.95 -7.60 11.12
N TYR A 85 1.71 -7.39 10.65
CA TYR A 85 0.88 -6.27 11.11
C TYR A 85 0.61 -6.36 12.60
N ARG A 86 0.23 -7.55 13.09
CA ARG A 86 -0.04 -7.80 14.51
C ARG A 86 1.16 -7.50 15.41
N ASN A 87 2.37 -7.73 14.91
CA ASN A 87 3.60 -7.52 15.69
C ASN A 87 4.05 -6.06 15.71
N LEU A 88 3.72 -5.28 14.68
CA LEU A 88 4.18 -3.89 14.54
C LEU A 88 3.14 -2.86 14.97
N LEU A 89 1.84 -3.17 14.84
CA LEU A 89 0.75 -2.30 15.22
C LEU A 89 0.30 -2.60 16.65
N PHE A 90 -0.07 -1.55 17.38
CA PHE A 90 -0.57 -1.70 18.73
C PHE A 90 -2.01 -2.25 18.71
N SER A 91 -2.29 -3.24 19.55
CA SER A 91 -3.53 -4.02 19.50
C SER A 91 -4.80 -3.17 19.69
N THR A 92 -4.74 -2.05 20.42
CA THR A 92 -5.92 -1.19 20.64
C THR A 92 -6.29 -0.36 19.41
N CYS A 93 -5.34 -0.14 18.50
CA CYS A 93 -5.53 0.65 17.27
C CYS A 93 -5.53 -0.25 16.02
N HIS A 94 -5.47 -1.57 16.17
CA HIS A 94 -5.39 -2.53 15.07
C HIS A 94 -6.65 -3.39 14.98
N VAL A 95 -7.36 -3.27 13.86
CA VAL A 95 -8.55 -4.05 13.54
C VAL A 95 -8.22 -5.02 12.42
N ILE A 96 -8.18 -6.31 12.75
CA ILE A 96 -8.00 -7.39 11.77
C ILE A 96 -9.38 -7.80 11.27
N SER A 97 -9.70 -7.48 10.01
CA SER A 97 -10.97 -7.88 9.43
C SER A 97 -11.01 -7.71 7.92
N LYS A 98 -11.51 -8.72 7.22
CA LYS A 98 -11.82 -8.63 5.78
C LYS A 98 -13.00 -7.70 5.48
N LYS A 99 -13.88 -7.48 6.47
CA LYS A 99 -15.07 -6.62 6.27
C LYS A 99 -14.67 -5.17 6.04
N TYR A 100 -13.57 -4.73 6.65
CA TYR A 100 -13.13 -3.34 6.59
C TYR A 100 -12.05 -3.07 5.52
N THR A 101 -11.51 -4.10 4.86
CA THR A 101 -10.50 -4.00 3.79
C THR A 101 -11.09 -4.04 2.37
N GLN A 102 -12.40 -3.99 2.23
CA GLN A 102 -13.07 -4.15 0.93
C GLN A 102 -12.66 -3.08 -0.09
N ARG A 103 -12.32 -1.86 0.35
CA ARG A 103 -11.97 -0.78 -0.58
C ARG A 103 -10.56 -0.97 -1.10
N ILE A 104 -9.61 -1.26 -0.22
CA ILE A 104 -8.24 -1.53 -0.65
C ILE A 104 -8.17 -2.77 -1.55
N GLU A 105 -8.95 -3.81 -1.25
CA GLU A 105 -9.12 -4.99 -2.12
C GLU A 105 -9.71 -4.62 -3.50
N ARG A 106 -10.74 -3.76 -3.53
CA ARG A 106 -11.29 -3.25 -4.80
C ARG A 106 -10.27 -2.44 -5.59
N HIS A 107 -9.43 -1.66 -4.91
CA HIS A 107 -8.36 -0.90 -5.55
C HIS A 107 -7.30 -1.82 -6.16
N ASN A 108 -6.89 -2.86 -5.44
CA ASN A 108 -6.01 -3.92 -5.93
C ASN A 108 -6.61 -4.59 -7.19
N LEU A 109 -7.91 -4.91 -7.18
CA LEU A 109 -8.60 -5.45 -8.34
C LEU A 109 -8.58 -4.49 -9.54
N ASN A 110 -8.86 -3.21 -9.32
CA ASN A 110 -8.84 -2.19 -10.37
C ASN A 110 -7.44 -2.08 -11.00
N LEU A 111 -6.39 -2.00 -10.18
CA LEU A 111 -5.01 -1.94 -10.67
C LEU A 111 -4.67 -3.16 -11.54
N ARG A 112 -5.00 -4.37 -11.08
CA ARG A 112 -4.78 -5.62 -11.84
C ARG A 112 -5.56 -5.67 -13.15
N THR A 113 -6.77 -5.11 -13.16
CA THR A 113 -7.66 -5.11 -14.33
C THR A 113 -7.19 -4.13 -15.40
N HIS A 114 -6.84 -2.90 -15.02
CA HIS A 114 -6.48 -1.85 -15.95
C HIS A 114 -5.01 -1.88 -16.35
N LEU A 115 -4.13 -2.27 -15.44
CA LEU A 115 -2.71 -2.42 -15.71
C LEU A 115 -2.41 -3.87 -16.06
N LYS A 116 -2.59 -4.22 -17.35
CA LYS A 116 -2.22 -5.54 -17.91
C LYS A 116 -0.81 -5.99 -17.53
N ARG A 117 0.09 -5.02 -17.29
CA ARG A 117 1.48 -5.24 -16.89
C ARG A 117 1.65 -5.81 -15.49
N LEU A 118 0.65 -5.68 -14.62
CA LEU A 118 0.65 -6.28 -13.29
C LEU A 118 0.16 -7.73 -13.30
N THR A 119 -0.60 -8.15 -14.32
CA THR A 119 -1.27 -9.44 -14.36
C THR A 119 -0.70 -10.43 -15.37
N ARG A 120 -0.21 -9.98 -16.54
CA ARG A 120 0.13 -10.90 -17.66
C ARG A 120 1.64 -11.05 -17.90
N LYS A 121 2.19 -12.09 -17.25
CA LYS A 121 3.58 -12.59 -17.30
C LYS A 121 4.28 -12.53 -18.67
N THR A 122 3.63 -12.94 -19.76
CA THR A 122 4.32 -13.25 -21.04
C THR A 122 4.18 -12.18 -22.11
N ILE A 123 3.20 -11.27 -21.97
CA ILE A 123 2.81 -10.36 -23.06
C ILE A 123 3.22 -8.92 -22.78
N CYS A 124 3.18 -8.49 -21.52
CA CYS A 124 3.47 -7.10 -21.18
C CYS A 124 4.00 -7.08 -19.75
N PHE A 125 5.31 -7.03 -19.56
CA PHE A 125 5.93 -6.83 -18.25
C PHE A 125 6.85 -5.62 -18.29
N LEU A 126 7.09 -5.03 -17.12
CA LEU A 126 7.97 -3.88 -17.00
C LEU A 126 9.43 -4.34 -16.97
N LYS A 127 10.26 -3.66 -17.78
CA LYS A 127 11.68 -4.00 -17.95
C LYS A 127 12.56 -3.41 -16.84
N SER A 128 12.06 -2.41 -16.12
CA SER A 128 12.77 -1.68 -15.06
C SER A 128 11.83 -1.45 -13.89
N GLU A 129 12.38 -1.51 -12.67
CA GLU A 129 11.68 -1.21 -11.42
C GLU A 129 11.27 0.27 -11.36
N ASP A 130 12.14 1.18 -11.80
CA ASP A 130 11.83 2.62 -11.83
C ASP A 130 10.58 2.93 -12.67
N MET A 131 10.44 2.26 -13.82
CA MET A 131 9.25 2.40 -14.67
C MET A 131 8.03 1.73 -14.07
N HIS A 132 8.23 0.68 -13.29
CA HIS A 132 7.16 -0.06 -12.64
C HIS A 132 6.54 0.77 -11.53
N ASP A 133 7.39 1.25 -10.63
CA ASP A 133 6.93 2.02 -9.49
C ASP A 133 6.23 3.32 -9.96
N LYS A 134 6.73 3.99 -11.01
CA LYS A 134 6.10 5.18 -11.63
C LYS A 134 4.73 4.97 -12.28
N ILE A 135 4.43 3.75 -12.72
CA ILE A 135 3.13 3.46 -13.39
C ILE A 135 2.04 3.18 -12.35
N ILE A 136 2.44 2.74 -11.17
CA ILE A 136 1.53 2.40 -10.07
C ILE A 136 1.34 3.58 -9.13
N GLY A 137 2.40 4.36 -8.85
CA GLY A 137 2.43 5.51 -7.95
C GLY A 137 2.80 6.80 -8.65
#